data_AF-I1CLC9-F1
#
_entry.id   AF-I1CLC9-F1
#
_cell.length_a   1.000
_cell.length_b   1.000
_cell.length_c   1.000
_cell.angle_alpha   90.00
_cell.angle_beta   90.00
_cell.angle_gamma   90.00
#
_symmetry.space_group_name_H-M   'P 1'
#
loop_
_entity.id
_entity.type
_entity.pdbx_description
1 polymer ?
#
loop_
_entity_poly.entity_id
_entity_poly.type
_entity_poly.pdbx_seq_one_letter_code
_entity_poly.pdbx_strand_id
1 'polypeptide(L)'
;MLTPSETKGVAELFNVPVHHTPSKAKTLKQWQLPTDKQYDLAVVVSFGYFIPPHIISRFRLGAINVHPSLLPNYRGAAPIQHAILNGDRKTGVTVQELDEREFDAGRILNQKEVVMGMIYRPL
;
A
#
# COMPACT_ATOMS: atom_id res chain seq x y z
N MET A 1 -24.79 4.76 -8.83
CA MET A 1 -23.43 5.14 -9.29
C MET A 1 -22.45 4.73 -8.21
N LEU A 2 -21.32 4.12 -8.56
CA LEU A 2 -20.24 3.87 -7.59
C LEU A 2 -19.56 5.20 -7.28
N THR A 3 -19.42 5.54 -6.00
CA THR A 3 -18.65 6.71 -5.57
C THR A 3 -17.20 6.52 -6.03
N PRO A 4 -16.58 7.52 -6.70
CA PRO A 4 -15.16 7.45 -7.02
C PRO A 4 -14.32 7.30 -5.73
N SER A 5 -13.17 6.64 -5.80
CA SER A 5 -12.28 6.56 -4.64
C SER A 5 -11.83 7.96 -4.22
N GLU A 6 -11.65 8.17 -2.91
CA GLU A 6 -11.14 9.44 -2.36
C GLU A 6 -9.85 9.88 -3.05
N THR A 7 -8.96 8.94 -3.36
CA THR A 7 -7.71 9.20 -4.10
C THR A 7 -7.93 9.78 -5.49
N LYS A 8 -8.99 9.36 -6.19
CA LYS A 8 -9.35 9.90 -7.50
C LYS A 8 -9.87 11.34 -7.37
N GLY A 9 -10.75 11.60 -6.42
CA GLY A 9 -11.28 12.95 -6.19
C GLY A 9 -10.19 13.97 -5.87
N VAL A 10 -9.22 13.60 -5.02
CA VAL A 10 -8.05 14.44 -4.73
C VAL A 10 -7.17 14.63 -5.96
N ALA A 11 -6.88 13.58 -6.73
CA ALA A 11 -6.08 13.70 -7.95
C ALA A 11 -6.72 14.67 -8.96
N GLU A 12 -8.03 14.59 -9.17
CA GLU A 12 -8.78 15.49 -10.05
C GLU A 12 -8.73 16.95 -9.55
N LEU A 13 -8.87 17.18 -8.24
CA LEU A 13 -8.75 18.52 -7.64
C LEU A 13 -7.39 19.18 -7.95
N PHE A 14 -6.31 18.40 -7.96
CA PHE A 14 -4.96 18.88 -8.23
C PHE A 14 -4.51 18.71 -9.69
N ASN A 15 -5.41 18.32 -10.61
CA ASN A 15 -5.11 18.05 -12.02
C ASN A 15 -3.98 17.01 -12.22
N VAL A 16 -3.90 16.02 -11.32
CA VAL A 16 -2.98 14.90 -11.43
C VAL A 16 -3.59 13.83 -12.34
N PRO A 17 -2.87 13.32 -13.36
CA PRO A 17 -3.38 12.26 -14.24
C PRO A 17 -3.83 11.02 -13.46
N VAL A 18 -5.05 10.56 -13.73
CA VAL A 18 -5.62 9.35 -13.13
C VAL A 18 -5.56 8.20 -14.13
N HIS A 19 -4.91 7.12 -13.72
CA HIS A 19 -4.84 5.88 -14.49
C HIS A 19 -5.60 4.78 -13.77
N HIS A 20 -6.52 4.12 -14.49
CA HIS A 20 -7.36 3.07 -13.94
C HIS A 20 -6.76 1.69 -14.19
N THR A 21 -6.84 0.81 -13.19
CA THR A 21 -6.61 -0.62 -13.38
C THR A 21 -7.73 -1.23 -14.21
N PRO A 22 -7.50 -2.38 -14.90
CA PRO A 22 -8.55 -3.00 -15.70
C PRO A 22 -9.73 -3.41 -14.82
N SER A 23 -10.95 -3.13 -15.28
CA SER A 23 -12.15 -3.54 -14.58
C SER A 23 -12.20 -5.07 -14.48
N LYS A 24 -12.48 -5.58 -13.27
CA LYS A 24 -12.60 -7.02 -12.96
C LYS A 24 -11.32 -7.86 -13.14
N ALA A 25 -10.16 -7.26 -13.42
CA ALA A 25 -8.92 -8.02 -13.42
C ALA A 25 -8.64 -8.56 -12.02
N LYS A 26 -8.20 -9.83 -11.93
CA LYS A 26 -7.74 -10.43 -10.68
C LYS A 26 -6.27 -10.11 -10.37
N THR A 27 -5.50 -9.76 -11.40
CA THR A 27 -4.05 -9.49 -11.29
C THR A 27 -3.63 -8.41 -12.28
N LEU A 28 -2.47 -7.79 -12.05
CA LEU A 28 -1.85 -6.82 -12.95
C LEU A 28 -0.78 -7.42 -13.87
N LYS A 29 -0.67 -8.76 -13.97
CA LYS A 29 0.39 -9.43 -14.76
C LYS A 29 0.47 -8.98 -16.22
N GLN A 30 -0.66 -8.62 -16.82
CA GLN A 30 -0.73 -8.15 -18.21
C GLN A 30 -0.97 -6.64 -18.33
N TRP A 31 -1.17 -5.95 -17.20
CA TRP A 31 -1.41 -4.52 -17.22
C TRP A 31 -0.08 -3.79 -17.40
N GLN A 32 -0.10 -2.76 -18.24
CA GLN A 32 1.03 -1.88 -18.49
C GLN A 32 0.69 -0.50 -17.97
N LEU A 33 1.68 0.16 -17.36
CA LEU A 33 1.54 1.55 -16.92
C LEU A 33 1.23 2.41 -18.16
N PRO A 34 0.06 3.07 -18.26
CA PRO A 34 -0.42 3.72 -19.49
C PRO A 34 0.20 5.11 -19.65
N THR A 35 1.52 5.17 -19.69
CA THR A 35 2.30 6.40 -19.85
C THR A 35 3.70 6.08 -20.34
N ASP A 36 4.19 6.92 -21.25
CA ASP A 36 5.58 6.89 -21.72
C ASP A 36 6.51 7.76 -20.87
N LYS A 37 5.95 8.53 -19.93
CA LYS A 37 6.74 9.33 -18.99
C LYS A 37 7.58 8.43 -18.10
N GLN A 38 8.80 8.87 -17.85
CA GLN A 38 9.67 8.26 -16.85
C GLN A 38 9.37 8.86 -15.48
N TYR A 39 9.24 7.99 -14.48
CA TYR A 39 9.10 8.36 -13.08
C TYR A 39 10.23 7.74 -12.29
N ASP A 40 10.74 8.45 -11.28
CA ASP A 40 11.83 7.94 -10.46
C ASP A 40 11.36 6.86 -9.49
N LEU A 41 10.19 7.03 -8.87
CA LEU A 41 9.71 6.19 -7.76
C LEU A 41 8.20 5.98 -7.85
N ALA A 42 7.73 4.76 -7.54
CA ALA A 42 6.32 4.51 -7.25
C ALA A 42 6.07 4.48 -5.74
N VAL A 43 4.99 5.12 -5.30
CA VAL A 43 4.51 5.06 -3.91
C VAL A 43 3.17 4.35 -3.89
N VAL A 44 3.11 3.24 -3.17
CA VAL A 44 1.93 2.38 -3.05
C VAL A 44 1.38 2.49 -1.64
N VAL A 45 0.07 2.76 -1.52
CA VAL A 45 -0.62 2.87 -0.23
C VAL A 45 -2.00 2.25 -0.38
N SER A 46 -2.31 1.22 0.41
CA SER A 46 -3.62 0.56 0.44
C SER A 46 -4.18 0.19 -0.94
N PHE A 47 -3.30 -0.27 -1.84
CA PHE A 47 -3.65 -0.66 -3.20
C PHE A 47 -3.85 -2.16 -3.28
N GLY A 48 -5.04 -2.60 -3.72
CA GLY A 48 -5.46 -4.00 -3.59
C GLY A 48 -4.82 -5.00 -4.55
N TYR A 49 -3.95 -4.56 -5.47
CA TYR A 49 -3.28 -5.45 -6.41
C TYR A 49 -1.81 -5.65 -6.05
N PHE A 50 -1.32 -6.87 -6.25
CA PHE A 50 0.10 -7.14 -6.31
C PHE A 50 0.72 -6.40 -7.50
N ILE A 51 1.81 -5.68 -7.28
CA ILE A 51 2.53 -4.97 -8.34
C ILE A 51 3.60 -5.89 -8.92
N PRO A 52 3.44 -6.42 -10.14
CA PRO A 52 4.41 -7.31 -10.74
C PRO A 52 5.75 -6.61 -11.05
N PRO A 53 6.86 -7.38 -11.10
CA PRO A 53 8.21 -6.83 -11.33
C PRO A 53 8.36 -5.97 -12.59
N HIS A 54 7.62 -6.28 -13.67
CA HIS A 54 7.68 -5.51 -14.91
C HIS A 54 7.12 -4.08 -14.78
N ILE A 55 6.28 -3.83 -13.77
CA ILE A 55 5.83 -2.48 -13.43
C ILE A 55 6.86 -1.81 -12.52
N ILE A 56 7.37 -2.53 -11.51
CA ILE A 56 8.38 -2.00 -10.58
C ILE A 56 9.62 -1.53 -11.34
N SER A 57 10.08 -2.31 -12.34
CA SER A 57 11.26 -1.99 -13.15
C SER A 57 11.11 -0.76 -14.05
N ARG A 58 9.90 -0.20 -14.19
CA ARG A 58 9.67 1.08 -14.88
C ARG A 58 10.16 2.29 -14.07
N PHE A 59 10.40 2.12 -12.76
CA PHE A 59 10.80 3.17 -11.85
C PHE A 59 12.26 3.00 -11.46
N ARG A 60 13.09 4.01 -11.73
CA ARG A 60 14.55 3.95 -11.53
C ARG A 60 14.96 3.63 -10.09
N LEU A 61 14.21 4.13 -9.13
CA LEU A 61 14.38 3.91 -7.69
C LEU A 61 13.46 2.80 -7.14
N GLY A 62 12.76 2.07 -8.02
CA GLY A 62 11.83 1.02 -7.67
C GLY A 62 10.49 1.54 -7.14
N ALA A 63 9.89 0.79 -6.23
CA ALA A 63 8.60 1.08 -5.64
C ALA A 63 8.64 0.88 -4.12
N ILE A 64 7.95 1.75 -3.38
CA ILE A 64 7.78 1.64 -1.93
C ILE A 64 6.32 1.47 -1.54
N ASN A 65 6.08 0.75 -0.44
CA ASN A 65 4.77 0.54 0.16
C ASN A 65 4.73 1.17 1.56
N VAL A 66 3.61 1.79 1.89
CA VAL A 66 3.29 2.23 3.26
C VAL A 66 2.34 1.22 3.90
N HIS A 67 2.85 0.45 4.85
CA HIS A 67 2.11 -0.61 5.53
C HIS A 67 1.71 -0.20 6.95
N PRO A 68 0.43 -0.30 7.36
CA PRO A 68 -0.03 0.17 8.67
C PRO A 68 0.20 -0.83 9.81
N SER A 69 1.43 -1.32 9.92
CA SER A 69 1.94 -2.02 11.12
C SER A 69 3.44 -1.78 11.29
N LEU A 70 4.00 -2.24 12.40
CA LEU A 70 5.44 -2.44 12.56
C LEU A 70 5.84 -3.81 11.98
N LEU A 71 6.17 -3.85 10.69
CA LEU A 71 6.68 -5.07 10.06
C LEU A 71 7.90 -5.64 10.82
N PRO A 72 8.06 -6.97 10.88
CA PRO A 72 7.29 -7.99 10.15
C PRO A 72 5.93 -8.36 10.76
N ASN A 73 5.48 -7.69 11.83
CA ASN A 73 4.19 -7.99 12.44
C ASN A 73 3.03 -7.62 11.51
N TYR A 74 1.99 -8.45 11.49
CA TYR A 74 0.75 -8.20 10.76
C TYR A 74 0.92 -7.86 9.27
N ARG A 75 1.70 -8.66 8.52
CA ARG A 75 1.65 -8.62 7.06
C ARG A 75 0.22 -8.87 6.54
N GLY A 76 -0.10 -8.37 5.35
CA GLY A 76 -1.36 -8.65 4.66
C GLY A 76 -2.46 -7.63 4.92
N ALA A 77 -3.71 -8.06 4.73
CA ALA A 77 -4.80 -7.15 4.40
C ALA A 77 -5.45 -6.38 5.58
N ALA A 78 -5.26 -6.82 6.83
CA ALA A 78 -5.98 -6.27 7.99
C ALA A 78 -5.10 -5.98 9.23
N PRO A 79 -3.96 -5.29 9.08
CA PRO A 79 -2.99 -5.11 10.18
C PRO A 79 -3.56 -4.32 11.37
N ILE A 80 -4.33 -3.28 11.10
CA ILE A 80 -4.91 -2.42 12.15
C ILE A 80 -5.88 -3.23 13.00
N GLN A 81 -6.76 -3.99 12.35
CA GLN A 81 -7.78 -4.81 13.00
C GLN A 81 -7.11 -5.88 13.87
N HIS A 82 -6.06 -6.54 13.37
CA HIS A 82 -5.34 -7.56 14.13
C HIS A 82 -4.61 -6.98 15.34
N ALA A 83 -3.95 -5.82 15.20
CA ALA A 83 -3.31 -5.15 16.34
C ALA A 83 -4.32 -4.80 17.44
N ILE A 84 -5.51 -4.33 17.07
CA ILE A 84 -6.62 -4.05 18.01
C ILE A 84 -7.12 -5.35 18.65
N LEU A 85 -7.41 -6.37 17.85
CA LEU A 85 -7.96 -7.66 18.31
C LEU A 85 -7.00 -8.40 19.25
N ASN A 86 -5.69 -8.23 19.06
CA ASN A 86 -4.68 -8.80 19.93
C ASN A 86 -4.44 -7.98 21.20
N GLY A 87 -5.02 -6.78 21.30
CA GLY A 87 -4.84 -5.89 22.44
C GLY A 87 -3.42 -5.33 22.52
N ASP A 88 -2.78 -5.13 21.37
CA ASP A 88 -1.42 -4.60 21.34
C ASP A 88 -1.37 -3.20 21.93
N ARG A 89 -0.38 -2.95 22.80
CA ARG A 89 -0.15 -1.61 23.37
C ARG A 89 0.49 -0.64 22.39
N LYS A 90 1.06 -1.16 21.31
CA LYS A 90 1.75 -0.38 20.28
C LYS A 90 1.61 -1.04 18.91
N THR A 91 1.46 -0.22 17.90
CA THR A 91 1.56 -0.59 16.49
C THR A 91 2.38 0.48 15.79
N GLY A 92 2.23 0.66 14.48
CA GLY A 92 2.88 1.74 13.78
C GLY A 92 2.64 1.71 12.29
N VAL A 93 3.52 2.40 11.59
CA VAL A 93 3.57 2.44 10.13
C VAL A 93 4.98 2.06 9.71
N THR A 94 5.08 1.23 8.67
CA THR A 94 6.33 0.86 8.03
C THR A 94 6.35 1.38 6.60
N VAL A 95 7.45 2.03 6.21
CA VAL A 95 7.80 2.23 4.81
C VAL A 95 8.80 1.14 4.42
N GLN A 96 8.47 0.38 3.39
CA GLN A 96 9.30 -0.70 2.85
C GLN A 96 9.43 -0.58 1.34
N GLU A 97 10.43 -1.21 0.77
CA GLU A 97 10.44 -1.51 -0.66
C GLU A 97 9.35 -2.54 -1.00
N LEU A 98 8.87 -2.57 -2.24
CA LEU A 98 8.05 -3.69 -2.70
C LEU A 98 8.94 -4.91 -2.96
N ASP A 99 8.51 -6.07 -2.48
CA ASP A 99 9.10 -7.35 -2.86
C ASP A 99 8.48 -7.86 -4.17
N GLU A 100 9.30 -8.50 -5.00
CA GLU A 100 8.91 -8.98 -6.33
C GLU A 100 7.99 -10.21 -6.31
N ARG A 101 7.86 -10.87 -5.16
CA ARG A 101 7.17 -12.17 -5.00
C ARG A 101 6.10 -12.17 -3.93
N GLU A 102 6.30 -11.40 -2.86
CA GLU A 102 5.48 -11.47 -1.65
C GLU A 102 4.96 -10.09 -1.22
N PHE A 103 3.74 -10.05 -0.69
CA PHE A 103 3.24 -8.85 -0.03
C PHE A 103 3.96 -8.63 1.29
N ASP A 104 4.28 -7.36 1.57
CA ASP A 104 4.79 -6.90 2.86
C ASP A 104 6.08 -7.59 3.34
N ALA A 105 6.91 -8.02 2.39
CA ALA A 105 8.14 -8.75 2.62
C ALA A 105 9.40 -7.99 2.19
N GLY A 106 9.25 -6.75 1.69
CA GLY A 106 10.38 -5.98 1.19
C GLY A 106 11.24 -5.42 2.31
N ARG A 107 12.41 -4.89 1.94
CA ARG A 107 13.34 -4.29 2.90
C ARG A 107 12.67 -3.09 3.59
N ILE A 108 12.66 -3.11 4.91
CA ILE A 108 12.17 -2.00 5.73
C ILE A 108 13.12 -0.81 5.58
N LEU A 109 12.58 0.34 5.17
CA LEU A 109 13.32 1.59 5.00
C LEU A 109 13.17 2.48 6.24
N ASN A 110 11.97 2.52 6.82
CA ASN A 110 11.69 3.30 8.03
C ASN A 110 10.46 2.75 8.76
N GLN A 111 10.39 2.96 10.07
CA GLN A 111 9.23 2.63 10.88
C GLN A 111 8.94 3.74 11.88
N LYS A 112 7.65 3.99 12.10
CA LYS A 112 7.17 4.89 13.15
C LYS A 112 6.20 4.16 14.05
N GLU A 113 6.58 4.02 15.32
CA GLU A 113 5.72 3.46 16.36
C GLU A 113 4.62 4.45 16.77
N VAL A 114 3.45 3.89 17.07
CA VAL A 114 2.27 4.56 17.60
C VAL A 114 1.78 3.79 18.82
N VAL A 115 1.66 4.48 19.95
CA VAL A 115 1.07 3.92 21.17
C VAL A 115 -0.45 3.81 20.98
N MET A 116 -0.98 2.62 21.23
CA MET A 116 -2.41 2.36 21.18
C MET A 116 -3.04 2.83 22.49
N GLY A 117 -4.14 3.58 22.39
CA GLY A 117 -4.96 3.91 23.55
C GLY A 117 -5.56 2.66 24.20
N MET A 118 -6.06 2.79 25.43
CA MET A 118 -6.78 1.70 26.10
C MET A 118 -7.99 1.28 25.26
N ILE A 119 -7.94 0.08 24.69
CA ILE A 119 -9.09 -0.53 24.03
C ILE A 119 -9.94 -1.17 25.12
N TYR A 120 -11.09 -0.57 25.41
CA TYR A 120 -12.06 -1.14 26.35
C TYR A 120 -12.51 -2.51 25.84
N ARG A 121 -12.24 -3.57 26.61
CA ARG A 121 -12.85 -4.89 26.40
C ARG A 121 -13.98 -5.04 27.40
N PRO A 122 -15.25 -4.97 26.98
CA PRO A 122 -16.34 -5.43 27.84
C PRO A 122 -16.08 -6.90 28.17
N LEU A 123 -16.17 -7.25 29.45
CA LEU A 123 -16.16 -8.63 29.95
C LEU A 123 -17.35 -9.42 29.40
#